data_AF-A0A6A4ZLA3-F1
#
_entry.id   AF-A0A6A4ZLA3-F1
#
_cell.length_a   1.000
_cell.length_b   1.000
_cell.length_c   1.000
_cell.angle_alpha   90.00
_cell.angle_beta   90.00
_cell.angle_gamma   90.00
#
_symmetry.space_group_name_H-M   'P 1'
#
loop_
_entity.id
_entity.type
_entity.pdbx_description
1 polymer ?
#
loop_
_entity_poly.entity_id
_entity_poly.type
_entity_poly.pdbx_seq_one_letter_code
_entity_poly.pdbx_strand_id
1 'polypeptide(L)'
;RLFTHGYDTYYPTHMVVYHWFEVRKYIWDEDWGTKWKLQQPAKRRIRAALGLPITVDDYDRTDFEKFTVGTKRTMNQFIDFSGINPLAPHKGTSTDQFVNCGDLKYVPVLEQT
;
A
#
# COMPACT_ATOMS: atom_id res chain seq x y z
N ARG A 1 2.80 8.79 4.50
CA ARG A 1 3.19 7.51 3.87
C ARG A 1 4.42 7.04 4.63
N LEU A 2 4.40 5.86 5.24
CA LEU A 2 5.60 5.29 5.88
C LEU A 2 6.62 5.01 4.76
N PHE A 3 7.84 5.50 4.93
CA PHE A 3 8.92 5.26 3.98
C PHE A 3 9.36 3.81 4.13
N THR A 4 9.10 2.98 3.13
CA THR A 4 9.53 1.57 3.15
C THR A 4 10.59 1.35 2.09
N HIS A 5 11.83 1.11 2.51
CA HIS A 5 12.85 0.50 1.66
C HIS A 5 12.73 -1.02 1.74
N GLY A 6 11.64 -1.59 1.19
CA GLY A 6 11.43 -3.04 1.17
C GLY A 6 11.04 -3.65 2.54
N TYR A 7 9.97 -3.11 3.13
CA TYR A 7 9.34 -3.52 4.41
C TYR A 7 10.08 -3.22 5.71
N ASP A 8 11.28 -2.65 5.68
CA ASP A 8 11.84 -2.11 6.92
C ASP A 8 11.03 -0.87 7.32
N THR A 9 10.22 -1.03 8.36
CA THR A 9 9.42 0.06 8.93
C THR A 9 10.34 0.87 9.82
N TYR A 10 11.12 1.77 9.22
CA TYR A 10 11.93 2.70 10.00
C TYR A 10 11.00 3.75 10.63
N TYR A 11 10.99 3.85 11.96
CA TYR A 11 10.47 5.03 12.63
C TYR A 11 11.57 6.10 12.57
N PRO A 12 11.36 7.22 11.85
CA PRO A 12 12.37 8.25 11.80
C PRO A 12 12.47 8.91 13.19
N THR A 13 13.69 9.07 13.70
CA THR A 13 13.94 9.75 14.99
C THR A 13 13.63 11.25 14.95
N HIS A 14 13.40 11.78 13.75
CA HIS A 14 13.09 13.18 13.47
C HIS A 14 11.95 13.26 12.46
N MET A 15 11.12 14.30 12.54
CA MET A 15 10.06 14.53 11.55
C MET A 15 10.69 14.86 10.18
N VAL A 16 10.74 13.88 9.29
CA VAL A 16 11.24 14.03 7.91
C VAL A 16 10.19 14.56 6.93
N VAL A 17 8.91 14.46 7.29
CA VAL A 17 7.79 15.03 6.53
C VAL A 17 6.90 15.77 7.50
N TYR A 18 6.81 17.08 7.32
CA TYR A 18 5.82 17.92 7.97
C TYR A 18 4.68 18.17 6.98
N HIS A 19 3.44 17.97 7.42
CA HIS A 19 2.27 18.31 6.62
C HIS A 19 1.91 19.78 6.90
N TRP A 20 2.33 20.70 6.02
CA TRP A 20 1.88 22.08 6.07
C TRP A 20 0.43 22.14 5.58
N PHE A 21 -0.50 22.37 6.49
CA PHE A 21 -1.92 22.52 6.15
C PHE A 21 -2.14 23.91 5.53
N GLU A 22 -2.06 23.99 4.21
CA GLU A 22 -2.72 25.07 3.47
C GLU A 22 -4.23 24.95 3.63
N VAL A 23 -4.98 26.02 3.29
CA VAL A 23 -6.44 25.96 3.18
C VAL A 23 -6.80 24.80 2.25
N ARG A 24 -7.37 23.73 2.82
CA ARG A 24 -7.66 22.50 2.09
C ARG A 24 -8.59 22.84 0.94
N LYS A 25 -8.20 22.54 -0.30
CA LYS A 25 -9.17 22.37 -1.38
C LYS A 25 -10.08 21.22 -0.95
N TYR A 26 -11.30 21.54 -0.54
CA TYR A 26 -12.18 20.62 0.18
C TYR A 26 -12.56 19.42 -0.71
N ILE A 27 -11.79 18.35 -0.65
CA ILE A 27 -12.21 17.05 -1.18
C ILE A 27 -13.42 16.51 -0.40
N TRP A 28 -13.74 17.11 0.76
CA TRP A 28 -14.86 16.74 1.61
C TRP A 28 -16.20 17.30 1.11
N ASP A 29 -16.19 18.37 0.30
CA ASP A 29 -17.40 19.06 -0.17
C ASP A 29 -17.99 18.44 -1.45
N GLU A 30 -17.25 17.58 -2.15
CA GLU A 30 -17.83 16.87 -3.29
C GLU A 30 -18.79 15.76 -2.86
N ASP A 31 -19.69 15.36 -3.77
CA ASP A 31 -20.54 14.20 -3.57
C ASP A 31 -19.70 12.90 -3.51
N TRP A 32 -20.19 11.93 -2.74
CA TRP A 32 -19.54 10.63 -2.60
C TRP A 32 -19.47 9.85 -3.92
N GLY A 33 -20.48 9.96 -4.78
CA GLY A 33 -20.51 9.32 -6.09
C GLY A 33 -19.40 9.83 -7.02
N THR A 34 -19.14 11.14 -6.99
CA THR A 34 -18.02 11.75 -7.74
C THR A 34 -16.67 11.29 -7.19
N LYS A 35 -16.48 11.35 -5.86
CA LYS A 35 -15.25 10.87 -5.20
C LYS A 35 -15.00 9.40 -5.48
N TRP A 36 -16.05 8.57 -5.42
CA TRP A 36 -15.94 7.15 -5.64
C TRP A 36 -15.37 6.84 -7.02
N LYS A 37 -15.76 7.59 -8.06
CA LYS A 37 -15.23 7.43 -9.42
C LYS A 37 -13.79 7.92 -9.51
N LEU A 38 -13.50 9.11 -8.98
CA LEU A 38 -12.16 9.72 -9.00
C LEU A 38 -11.09 8.88 -8.30
N GLN A 39 -11.44 8.15 -7.24
CA GLN A 39 -10.48 7.30 -6.54
C GLN A 39 -10.18 5.96 -7.22
N GLN A 40 -10.97 5.53 -8.22
CA GLN A 40 -10.77 4.19 -8.82
C GLN A 40 -9.43 4.06 -9.56
N PRO A 41 -9.01 5.02 -10.41
CA PRO A 41 -7.68 4.98 -11.03
C PRO A 41 -6.57 4.98 -9.97
N ALA A 42 -6.72 5.77 -8.90
CA ALA A 42 -5.74 5.80 -7.81
C ALA A 42 -5.62 4.43 -7.09
N LYS A 43 -6.75 3.76 -6.82
CA LYS A 43 -6.76 2.39 -6.27
C LYS A 43 -6.07 1.40 -7.19
N ARG A 44 -6.32 1.49 -8.50
CA ARG A 44 -5.66 0.63 -9.51
C ARG A 44 -4.17 0.88 -9.61
N ARG A 45 -3.73 2.14 -9.55
CA ARG A 45 -2.31 2.51 -9.49
C ARG A 45 -1.60 1.84 -8.31
N ILE A 46 -2.21 1.88 -7.12
CA ILE A 46 -1.65 1.23 -5.93
C ILE A 46 -1.58 -0.28 -6.13
N ARG A 47 -2.64 -0.91 -6.67
CA ARG A 47 -2.64 -2.35 -6.95
C ARG A 47 -1.54 -2.74 -7.93
N ALA A 48 -1.40 -2.02 -9.03
CA ALA A 48 -0.32 -2.24 -9.99
C ALA A 48 1.07 -2.07 -9.36
N ALA A 49 1.25 -1.04 -8.52
CA ALA A 49 2.53 -0.78 -7.85
C ALA A 49 2.93 -1.89 -6.86
N LEU A 50 1.94 -2.62 -6.34
CA LEU A 50 2.11 -3.79 -5.48
C LEU A 50 2.16 -5.13 -6.27
N GLY A 51 2.09 -5.09 -7.61
CA GLY A 51 2.05 -6.28 -8.46
C GLY A 51 0.73 -7.07 -8.36
N LEU A 52 -0.36 -6.43 -7.93
CA LEU A 52 -1.68 -7.04 -7.79
C LEU A 52 -2.51 -6.89 -9.07
N PRO A 53 -3.44 -7.82 -9.37
CA PRO A 53 -4.31 -7.74 -10.54
C PRO A 53 -5.13 -6.44 -10.55
N ILE A 54 -5.19 -5.76 -11.68
CA ILE A 54 -6.02 -4.57 -11.91
C ILE A 54 -7.21 -4.92 -12.80
N THR A 55 -8.32 -4.21 -12.65
CA THR A 55 -9.52 -4.45 -13.47
C THR A 55 -9.44 -3.77 -14.84
N VAL A 56 -8.77 -2.61 -14.92
CA VAL A 56 -8.58 -1.80 -16.14
C VAL A 56 -7.24 -1.06 -15.99
N ASP A 57 -6.57 -0.74 -17.10
CA ASP A 57 -5.31 0.01 -17.12
C ASP A 57 -5.56 1.49 -17.49
N ASP A 58 -6.13 2.26 -16.54
CA ASP A 58 -6.56 3.66 -16.75
C ASP A 58 -5.98 4.65 -15.73
N TYR A 59 -4.83 4.32 -15.13
CA TYR A 59 -4.21 5.13 -14.10
C TYR A 59 -2.94 5.83 -14.58
N ASP A 60 -2.63 6.96 -13.94
CA ASP A 60 -1.44 7.74 -14.24
C ASP A 60 -0.15 6.98 -13.88
N ARG A 61 0.73 6.86 -14.88
CA ARG A 61 2.04 6.18 -14.79
C ARG A 61 3.19 7.15 -14.55
N THR A 62 2.92 8.44 -14.41
CA THR A 62 3.94 9.44 -14.08
C THR A 62 4.69 9.02 -12.82
N ASP A 63 6.02 8.95 -12.91
CA ASP A 63 6.92 8.53 -11.82
C ASP A 63 6.58 7.17 -11.18
N PHE A 64 5.87 6.29 -11.88
CA PHE A 64 5.31 5.08 -11.29
C PHE A 64 6.39 4.18 -10.67
N GLU A 65 7.50 3.97 -11.39
CA GLU A 65 8.65 3.17 -10.94
C GLU A 65 9.29 3.68 -9.65
N LYS A 66 9.17 4.97 -9.34
CA LYS A 66 9.68 5.55 -8.08
C LYS A 66 8.83 5.18 -6.87
N PHE A 67 7.60 4.73 -7.10
CA PHE A 67 6.59 4.49 -6.06
C PHE A 67 6.11 3.04 -5.97
N THR A 68 6.75 2.12 -6.70
CA THR A 68 6.52 0.67 -6.61
C THR A 68 7.12 0.07 -5.33
N VAL A 69 6.87 -1.22 -5.11
CA VAL A 69 7.60 -1.98 -4.08
C VAL A 69 9.10 -1.99 -4.39
N GLY A 70 9.92 -1.80 -3.35
CA GLY A 70 11.37 -1.86 -3.49
C GLY A 70 11.86 -3.26 -3.91
N THR A 71 13.11 -3.35 -4.37
CA THR A 71 13.69 -4.59 -4.92
C THR A 71 14.14 -5.61 -3.88
N LYS A 72 14.21 -5.22 -2.59
CA LYS A 72 14.71 -6.11 -1.53
C LYS A 72 13.76 -7.25 -1.17
N ARG A 73 12.46 -7.06 -1.31
CA ARG A 73 11.45 -8.04 -0.87
C ARG A 73 10.22 -8.01 -1.76
N THR A 74 9.71 -9.18 -2.12
CA THR A 74 8.55 -9.34 -3.01
C THR A 74 7.22 -9.21 -2.23
N MET A 75 6.10 -9.04 -2.96
CA MET A 75 4.77 -9.08 -2.36
C MET A 75 4.45 -10.45 -1.74
N ASN A 76 4.96 -11.55 -2.33
CA ASN A 76 4.79 -12.90 -1.78
C ASN A 76 5.46 -13.04 -0.41
N GLN A 77 6.69 -12.53 -0.26
CA GLN A 77 7.38 -12.54 1.04
C GLN A 77 6.61 -11.73 2.11
N PHE A 78 5.93 -10.66 1.71
CA PHE A 78 5.04 -9.93 2.63
C PHE A 78 3.80 -10.73 3.01
N ILE A 79 3.18 -11.43 2.06
CA ILE A 79 2.03 -12.30 2.34
C ILE A 79 2.45 -13.40 3.32
N ASP A 80 3.60 -14.05 3.09
CA ASP A 80 4.14 -15.10 3.95
C ASP A 80 4.46 -14.59 5.35
N PHE A 81 5.05 -13.39 5.45
CA PHE A 81 5.40 -12.77 6.73
C PHE A 81 4.18 -12.30 7.52
N SER A 82 3.24 -11.62 6.87
CA SER A 82 2.12 -10.96 7.53
C SER A 82 0.88 -11.84 7.69
N GLY A 83 0.77 -12.92 6.91
CA GLY A 83 -0.46 -13.70 6.74
C GLY A 83 -1.58 -12.95 6.00
N ILE A 84 -1.32 -11.72 5.53
CA ILE A 84 -2.31 -10.89 4.85
C ILE A 84 -2.27 -11.21 3.36
N ASN A 85 -3.24 -11.99 2.91
CA ASN A 85 -3.44 -12.22 1.48
C ASN A 85 -4.36 -11.13 0.88
N PRO A 86 -3.84 -10.22 0.04
CA PRO A 86 -4.64 -9.15 -0.59
C PRO A 86 -5.60 -9.66 -1.68
N LEU A 87 -5.53 -10.94 -2.04
CA LEU A 87 -6.44 -11.63 -2.96
C LEU A 87 -7.51 -12.44 -2.21
N ALA A 88 -7.46 -12.48 -0.87
CA ALA A 88 -8.48 -13.19 -0.10
C ALA A 88 -9.87 -12.55 -0.31
N PRO A 89 -10.93 -13.36 -0.42
CA PRO A 89 -12.29 -12.84 -0.50
C PRO A 89 -12.61 -12.04 0.77
N HIS A 90 -13.24 -10.88 0.58
CA HIS A 90 -13.70 -10.06 1.69
C HIS A 90 -14.79 -10.80 2.48
N LYS A 91 -14.59 -10.95 3.79
CA LYS A 91 -15.49 -11.73 4.67
C LYS A 91 -16.52 -10.87 5.40
N GLY A 92 -16.22 -9.59 5.63
CA GLY A 92 -17.13 -8.67 6.31
C GLY A 92 -16.40 -7.62 7.14
N THR A 93 -17.13 -6.60 7.56
CA THR A 93 -16.60 -5.44 8.32
C THR A 93 -16.43 -5.70 9.81
N SER A 94 -17.01 -6.79 10.34
CA SER A 94 -17.00 -7.14 11.77
C SER A 94 -16.29 -8.47 12.04
N THR A 95 -15.50 -8.96 11.08
CA THR A 95 -14.74 -10.20 11.20
C THR A 95 -13.25 -9.90 11.33
N ASP A 96 -12.54 -10.70 12.12
CA ASP A 96 -11.08 -10.72 12.12
C ASP A 96 -10.58 -11.39 10.83
N GLN A 97 -10.77 -10.72 9.68
CA GLN A 97 -10.45 -11.29 8.37
C GLN A 97 -8.98 -11.72 8.26
N PHE A 98 -8.11 -11.07 9.02
CA PHE A 98 -6.70 -11.41 9.16
C PHE A 98 -6.35 -11.54 10.66
N VAL A 99 -6.56 -12.74 11.23
CA VAL A 99 -6.00 -13.07 12.56
C VAL A 99 -4.53 -13.44 12.34
N ASN A 100 -3.61 -12.53 12.65
CA ASN A 100 -2.16 -12.77 12.48
C ASN A 100 -1.33 -12.68 13.78
N CYS A 101 -1.98 -12.76 14.95
CA CYS A 101 -1.33 -12.67 16.26
C CYS A 101 -0.50 -13.91 16.63
N GLY A 102 0.43 -14.32 15.77
CA GLY A 102 1.37 -15.43 16.00
C GLY A 102 2.80 -14.95 16.19
N ASP A 103 3.70 -15.90 16.48
CA ASP A 103 5.13 -15.63 16.61
C ASP A 103 5.71 -15.23 15.24
N LEU A 104 6.28 -14.02 15.18
CA LEU A 104 6.93 -13.52 13.98
C LEU A 104 8.28 -14.20 13.78
N LYS A 105 8.52 -14.69 12.55
CA LYS A 105 9.81 -15.25 12.14
C LYS A 105 10.54 -14.27 11.23
N TYR A 106 11.84 -14.14 11.43
CA TYR A 106 12.68 -13.32 10.56
C TYR A 106 12.70 -13.90 9.13
N VAL A 107 12.43 -13.04 8.14
CA VAL A 107 12.52 -13.39 6.71
C VAL A 107 13.81 -12.76 6.15
N PRO A 108 14.85 -13.57 5.85
CA PRO A 108 16.11 -13.06 5.34
C PRO A 108 15.92 -12.43 3.96
N VAL A 109 16.66 -11.35 3.71
CA VAL A 109 16.80 -10.76 2.36
C VAL A 109 17.84 -11.59 1.63
N LEU A 110 17.57 -11.98 0.39
CA LEU A 110 18.61 -12.52 -0.47
C LEU A 110 19.60 -11.38 -0.74
N GLU A 111 20.84 -11.50 -0.25
CA GLU A 111 21.88 -10.54 -0.62
C GLU A 111 22.04 -10.59 -2.13
N GLN A 112 21.84 -9.45 -2.79
CA GLN A 112 22.09 -9.33 -4.21
C GLN A 112 23.60 -9.42 -4.41
N THR A 113 24.08 -10.57 -4.87
CA THR A 113 25.42 -10.74 -5.45
C THR A 113 25.61 -9.87 -6.66
#